data_AF-A0A2T0X7A6-F1
#
_entry.id   AF-A0A2T0X7A6-F1
#
_cell.length_a   1.000
_cell.length_b   1.000
_cell.length_c   1.000
_cell.angle_alpha   90.00
_cell.angle_beta   90.00
_cell.angle_gamma   90.00
#
_symmetry.space_group_name_H-M   'P 1'
#
loop_
_entity.id
_entity.type
_entity.pdbx_description
1 polymer ?
#
loop_
_entity_poly.entity_id
_entity_poly.type
_entity_poly.pdbx_seq_one_letter_code
_entity_poly.pdbx_strand_id
1 'polypeptide(L)'
;MHGLMNRAVQDFLTVTYGEAAWRSIAAEAGVPERGFEALLTYDDALIGVVLRVASRRLRKRSSDLLEDMGTFLVSHPRMERVRRLLRFGGSDFDDFLQSLEDLPARAELALPTLDAIPRFVLRDDGRGRFLLTATYAIPGISHIMMGALRAIADDYGALVLIEAVEPAEGRPDDGESVRITLSLADFRAGRGFDLAGSGEGRGG
;
A
#
# COMPACT_ATOMS: atom_id res chain seq x y z
N MET A 1 15.06 -10.21 0.01
CA MET A 1 14.18 -9.07 -0.35
C MET A 1 15.03 -7.81 -0.52
N HIS A 2 14.78 -7.02 -1.58
CA HIS A 2 15.50 -5.77 -1.82
C HIS A 2 15.14 -4.73 -0.74
N GLY A 3 16.13 -3.93 -0.33
CA GLY A 3 16.04 -3.02 0.81
C GLY A 3 15.00 -1.91 0.70
N LEU A 4 14.36 -1.74 -0.45
CA LEU A 4 13.32 -0.73 -0.67
C LEU A 4 12.06 -1.00 0.18
N MET A 5 11.59 -2.25 0.23
CA MET A 5 10.43 -2.61 1.06
C MET A 5 10.78 -2.47 2.55
N ASN A 6 11.96 -2.93 2.94
CA ASN A 6 12.43 -2.77 4.31
C ASN A 6 12.55 -1.29 4.71
N ARG A 7 13.00 -0.44 3.77
CA ARG A 7 13.07 0.99 3.97
C ARG A 7 11.69 1.63 4.08
N ALA A 8 10.71 1.18 3.29
CA ALA A 8 9.34 1.64 3.44
C ALA A 8 8.78 1.31 4.83
N VAL A 9 9.03 0.10 5.35
CA VAL A 9 8.62 -0.29 6.71
C VAL A 9 9.32 0.56 7.78
N GLN A 10 10.63 0.79 7.63
CA GLN A 10 11.36 1.69 8.51
C GLN A 10 10.76 3.10 8.48
N ASP A 11 10.57 3.68 7.29
CA ASP A 11 10.03 5.03 7.14
C ASP A 11 8.63 5.14 7.74
N PHE A 12 7.78 4.15 7.53
CA PHE A 12 6.46 4.06 8.17
C PHE A 12 6.58 4.08 9.70
N LEU A 13 7.41 3.20 10.27
CA LEU A 13 7.56 3.08 11.70
C LEU A 13 8.14 4.37 12.32
N THR A 14 9.16 4.93 11.68
CA THR A 14 9.81 6.16 12.13
C THR A 14 8.90 7.38 12.02
N VAL A 15 8.18 7.54 10.92
CA VAL A 15 7.30 8.70 10.72
C VAL A 15 6.06 8.62 11.61
N THR A 16 5.46 7.44 11.74
CA THR A 16 4.19 7.26 12.46
C THR A 16 4.39 7.18 13.96
N TYR A 17 5.46 6.51 14.43
CA TYR A 17 5.69 6.23 15.84
C TYR A 17 6.94 6.91 16.42
N GLY A 18 7.71 7.62 15.59
CA GLY A 18 8.88 8.39 15.99
C GLY A 18 10.18 7.59 16.02
N GLU A 19 11.30 8.32 15.97
CA GLU A 19 12.66 7.76 15.98
C GLU A 19 12.92 6.86 17.20
N ALA A 20 12.42 7.23 18.38
CA ALA A 20 12.63 6.43 19.60
C ALA A 20 11.98 5.03 19.50
N ALA A 21 10.80 4.95 18.86
CA ALA A 21 10.13 3.68 18.62
C ALA A 21 10.93 2.84 17.62
N TRP A 22 11.34 3.45 16.50
CA TRP A 22 12.17 2.79 15.49
C TRP A 22 13.47 2.22 16.09
N ARG A 23 14.25 3.03 16.82
CA ARG A 23 15.52 2.58 17.44
C ARG A 23 15.32 1.39 18.36
N SER A 24 14.24 1.39 19.15
CA SER A 24 13.91 0.29 20.04
C SER A 24 13.51 -0.98 19.28
N ILE A 25 12.76 -0.84 18.19
CA ILE A 25 12.36 -1.96 17.33
C ILE A 25 13.58 -2.53 16.60
N ALA A 26 14.43 -1.68 16.02
CA ALA A 26 15.63 -2.06 15.29
C ALA A 26 16.61 -2.83 16.19
N ALA A 27 16.88 -2.32 17.39
CA ALA A 27 17.76 -2.97 18.36
C ALA A 27 17.29 -4.38 18.73
N GLU A 28 15.98 -4.55 18.95
CA GLU A 28 15.39 -5.84 19.31
C GLU A 28 15.26 -6.80 18.11
N ALA A 29 15.07 -6.28 16.91
CA ALA A 29 15.02 -7.06 15.67
C ALA A 29 16.42 -7.43 15.12
N GLY A 30 17.50 -6.94 15.73
CA GLY A 30 18.88 -7.15 15.25
C GLY A 30 19.21 -6.33 14.00
N VAL A 31 18.52 -5.21 13.78
CA VAL A 31 18.74 -4.29 12.66
C VAL A 31 19.58 -3.09 13.13
N PRO A 32 20.56 -2.61 12.35
CA PRO A 32 21.28 -1.39 12.68
C PRO A 32 20.35 -0.19 12.90
N GLU A 33 20.72 0.74 13.78
CA GLU A 33 19.89 1.92 14.09
C GLU A 33 19.60 2.78 12.85
N ARG A 34 20.61 2.93 11.99
CA ARG A 34 20.50 3.58 10.66
C ARG A 34 19.47 2.91 9.74
N GLY A 35 19.14 1.65 10.03
CA GLY A 35 18.17 0.83 9.32
C GLY A 35 18.68 0.28 8.00
N PHE A 36 17.80 0.33 7.00
CA PHE A 36 17.98 -0.35 5.72
C PHE A 36 18.49 0.59 4.64
N GLU A 37 19.43 0.07 3.85
CA GLU A 37 19.92 0.70 2.63
C GLU A 37 19.06 0.22 1.46
N ALA A 38 18.49 1.16 0.71
CA ALA A 38 17.49 0.84 -0.30
C ALA A 38 18.01 -0.12 -1.38
N LEU A 39 19.30 -0.05 -1.73
CA LEU A 39 19.97 -0.82 -2.80
C LEU A 39 20.63 -2.13 -2.34
N LEU A 40 20.48 -2.51 -1.07
CA LEU A 40 21.03 -3.78 -0.56
C LEU A 40 19.96 -4.85 -0.45
N THR A 41 20.35 -6.11 -0.58
CA THR A 41 19.47 -7.26 -0.36
C THR A 41 19.59 -7.75 1.09
N TYR A 42 18.45 -8.07 1.68
CA TYR A 42 18.33 -8.59 3.04
C TYR A 42 17.58 -9.93 3.03
N ASP A 43 17.71 -10.70 4.10
CA ASP A 43 16.93 -11.92 4.33
C ASP A 43 15.42 -11.60 4.37
N ASP A 44 14.61 -12.40 3.67
CA ASP A 44 13.15 -12.27 3.64
C ASP A 44 12.53 -12.44 5.04
N ALA A 45 13.16 -13.21 5.93
CA ALA A 45 12.68 -13.38 7.29
C ALA A 45 12.81 -12.11 8.14
N LEU A 46 13.77 -11.22 7.80
CA LEU A 46 14.12 -10.07 8.64
C LEU A 46 12.96 -9.09 8.79
N ILE A 47 12.22 -8.84 7.71
CA ILE A 47 11.07 -7.93 7.75
C ILE A 47 9.93 -8.48 8.60
N GLY A 48 9.72 -9.81 8.54
CA GLY A 48 8.76 -10.49 9.41
C GLY A 48 9.14 -10.38 10.89
N VAL A 49 10.43 -10.41 11.21
CA VAL A 49 10.93 -10.16 12.57
C VAL A 49 10.66 -8.71 12.98
N VAL A 50 11.00 -7.72 12.15
CA VAL A 50 10.76 -6.29 12.43
C VAL A 50 9.28 -6.02 12.70
N LEU A 51 8.39 -6.51 11.84
CA LEU A 51 6.94 -6.32 11.99
C LEU A 51 6.40 -6.99 13.27
N ARG A 52 6.88 -8.18 13.61
CA ARG A 52 6.51 -8.87 14.85
C ARG A 52 6.96 -8.12 16.10
N VAL A 53 8.19 -7.61 16.08
CA VAL A 53 8.73 -6.78 17.17
C VAL A 53 7.93 -5.49 17.29
N ALA A 54 7.66 -4.80 16.17
CA ALA A 54 6.86 -3.58 16.13
C ALA A 54 5.46 -3.80 16.70
N SER A 55 4.75 -4.83 16.23
CA SER A 55 3.41 -5.24 16.70
C SER A 55 3.38 -5.40 18.22
N ARG A 56 4.32 -6.17 18.79
CA ARG A 56 4.42 -6.37 20.24
C ARG A 56 4.76 -5.09 21.01
N ARG A 57 5.75 -4.31 20.55
CA ARG A 57 6.21 -3.10 21.26
C ARG A 57 5.15 -1.99 21.24
N LEU A 58 4.47 -1.83 20.11
CA LEU A 58 3.42 -0.84 19.91
C LEU A 58 2.07 -1.31 20.48
N ARG A 59 1.97 -2.58 20.92
CA ARG A 59 0.74 -3.21 21.43
C ARG A 59 -0.42 -3.13 20.43
N LYS A 60 -0.10 -3.32 19.15
CA LYS A 60 -1.08 -3.34 18.05
C LYS A 60 -1.20 -4.76 17.52
N ARG A 61 -2.35 -5.11 16.95
CA ARG A 61 -2.45 -6.35 16.17
C ARG A 61 -1.62 -6.17 14.91
N SER A 62 -1.02 -7.25 14.43
CA SER A 62 -0.23 -7.22 13.19
C SER A 62 -1.09 -6.77 12.01
N SER A 63 -2.36 -7.16 11.95
CA SER A 63 -3.33 -6.70 10.95
C SER A 63 -3.46 -5.18 10.92
N ASP A 64 -3.68 -4.56 12.08
CA ASP A 64 -3.89 -3.10 12.19
C ASP A 64 -2.63 -2.34 11.76
N LEU A 65 -1.45 -2.87 12.13
CA LEU A 65 -0.16 -2.28 11.73
C LEU A 65 0.05 -2.34 10.21
N LEU A 66 -0.38 -3.44 9.57
CA LEU A 66 -0.24 -3.64 8.13
C LEU A 66 -1.27 -2.83 7.33
N GLU A 67 -2.49 -2.65 7.84
CA GLU A 67 -3.49 -1.74 7.26
C GLU A 67 -3.02 -0.28 7.31
N ASP A 68 -2.45 0.15 8.44
CA ASP A 68 -1.86 1.49 8.56
C ASP A 68 -0.69 1.67 7.59
N MET A 69 0.13 0.63 7.43
CA MET A 69 1.25 0.62 6.48
C MET A 69 0.75 0.76 5.04
N GLY A 70 -0.28 0.01 4.65
CA GLY A 70 -0.92 0.17 3.33
C GLY A 70 -1.42 1.59 3.09
N THR A 71 -2.07 2.18 4.09
CA THR A 71 -2.54 3.58 4.04
C THR A 71 -1.36 4.56 3.90
N PHE A 72 -0.27 4.34 4.62
CA PHE A 72 0.94 5.17 4.58
C PHE A 72 1.62 5.16 3.19
N LEU A 73 1.69 4.00 2.54
CA LEU A 73 2.27 3.83 1.19
C LEU A 73 1.57 4.69 0.13
N VAL A 74 0.30 5.02 0.34
CA VAL A 74 -0.49 5.83 -0.60
C VAL A 74 -0.59 7.27 -0.13
N SER A 75 -0.87 7.51 1.14
CA SER A 75 -1.30 8.82 1.62
C SER A 75 -0.16 9.74 2.06
N HIS A 76 0.99 9.17 2.42
CA HIS A 76 2.06 9.97 3.03
C HIS A 76 2.95 10.66 1.97
N PRO A 77 3.33 11.95 2.14
CA PRO A 77 4.15 12.67 1.17
C PRO A 77 5.50 12.02 0.83
N ARG A 78 6.12 11.29 1.78
CA ARG A 78 7.36 10.53 1.52
C ARG A 78 7.16 9.38 0.52
N MET A 79 5.94 8.91 0.36
CA MET A 79 5.57 7.78 -0.50
C MET A 79 4.90 8.25 -1.80
N GLU A 80 4.98 9.55 -2.11
CA GLU A 80 4.29 10.14 -3.26
C GLU A 80 4.68 9.49 -4.60
N ARG A 81 5.90 8.96 -4.74
CA ARG A 81 6.31 8.19 -5.92
C ARG A 81 5.54 6.88 -6.07
N VAL A 82 5.27 6.19 -4.95
CA VAL A 82 4.45 4.96 -4.93
C VAL A 82 3.02 5.30 -5.30
N ARG A 83 2.46 6.35 -4.69
CA ARG A 83 1.13 6.87 -5.04
C ARG A 83 1.02 7.20 -6.53
N ARG A 84 2.00 7.91 -7.11
CA ARG A 84 2.04 8.24 -8.54
C ARG A 84 2.09 7.01 -9.44
N LEU A 85 2.90 6.01 -9.09
CA LEU A 85 2.97 4.74 -9.82
C LEU A 85 1.63 4.02 -9.84
N LEU A 86 0.95 3.93 -8.68
CA LEU A 86 -0.39 3.35 -8.57
C LEU A 86 -1.40 4.14 -9.40
N ARG A 87 -1.34 5.48 -9.33
CA ARG A 87 -2.21 6.40 -10.09
C ARG A 87 -2.06 6.34 -11.59
N PHE A 88 -0.93 5.86 -12.10
CA PHE A 88 -0.76 5.63 -13.52
C PHE A 88 -1.58 4.42 -14.03
N GLY A 89 -2.30 3.72 -13.15
CA GLY A 89 -3.02 2.50 -13.48
C GLY A 89 -4.33 2.67 -14.25
N GLY A 90 -5.01 3.81 -14.13
CA GLY A 90 -6.34 3.94 -14.74
C GLY A 90 -6.90 5.34 -14.64
N SER A 91 -7.97 5.60 -15.41
CA SER A 91 -8.67 6.88 -15.40
C SER A 91 -9.69 6.97 -14.26
N ASP A 92 -10.27 5.83 -13.88
CA ASP A 92 -11.11 5.65 -12.71
C ASP A 92 -10.63 4.48 -11.82
N PHE A 93 -11.39 4.18 -10.76
CA PHE A 93 -11.02 3.13 -9.82
C PHE A 93 -11.16 1.72 -10.41
N ASP A 94 -12.09 1.50 -11.33
CA ASP A 94 -12.29 0.22 -12.00
C ASP A 94 -11.09 -0.09 -12.91
N ASP A 95 -10.75 0.86 -13.79
CA ASP A 95 -9.55 0.81 -14.64
C ASP A 95 -8.29 0.55 -13.79
N PHE A 96 -8.18 1.24 -12.66
CA PHE A 96 -7.07 1.05 -11.74
C PHE A 96 -6.99 -0.38 -11.21
N LEU A 97 -8.10 -0.99 -10.78
CA LEU A 97 -8.12 -2.38 -10.31
C LEU A 97 -7.67 -3.31 -11.43
N GLN A 98 -8.21 -3.15 -12.64
CA GLN A 98 -7.86 -3.98 -13.81
C GLN A 98 -6.36 -3.88 -14.14
N SER A 99 -5.75 -2.71 -13.90
CA SER A 99 -4.32 -2.48 -14.14
C SER A 99 -3.37 -3.09 -13.11
N LEU A 100 -3.87 -3.59 -11.96
CA LEU A 100 -3.01 -4.04 -10.86
C LEU A 100 -2.17 -5.26 -11.25
N GLU A 101 -2.65 -6.11 -12.15
CA GLU A 101 -1.88 -7.26 -12.66
C GLU A 101 -0.60 -6.80 -13.39
N ASP A 102 -0.63 -5.62 -14.03
CA ASP A 102 0.52 -5.03 -14.73
C ASP A 102 1.45 -4.22 -13.80
N LEU A 103 1.12 -4.08 -12.52
CA LEU A 103 1.91 -3.29 -11.58
C LEU A 103 3.37 -3.78 -11.47
N PRO A 104 3.67 -5.09 -11.41
CA PRO A 104 5.05 -5.56 -11.38
C PRO A 104 5.86 -5.09 -12.60
N ALA A 105 5.30 -5.22 -13.80
CA ALA A 105 5.95 -4.79 -15.04
C ALA A 105 6.17 -3.27 -15.08
N ARG A 106 5.16 -2.48 -14.67
CA ARG A 106 5.29 -1.01 -14.58
C ARG A 106 6.38 -0.57 -13.60
N ALA A 107 6.47 -1.26 -12.48
CA ALA A 107 7.45 -0.94 -11.46
C ALA A 107 8.87 -1.36 -11.86
N GLU A 108 9.04 -2.47 -12.58
CA GLU A 108 10.32 -2.88 -13.17
C GLU A 108 10.83 -1.85 -14.18
N LEU A 109 9.94 -1.29 -15.01
CA LEU A 109 10.31 -0.18 -15.92
C LEU A 109 10.79 1.07 -15.18
N ALA A 110 10.24 1.34 -14.00
CA ALA A 110 10.63 2.48 -13.17
C ALA A 110 11.92 2.22 -12.36
N LEU A 111 12.11 0.98 -11.91
CA LEU A 111 13.26 0.55 -11.10
C LEU A 111 13.63 -0.91 -11.45
N PRO A 112 14.54 -1.13 -12.42
CA PRO A 112 14.88 -2.47 -12.93
C PRO A 112 15.49 -3.45 -11.94
N THR A 113 15.81 -3.01 -10.72
CA THR A 113 16.34 -3.86 -9.64
C THR A 113 15.28 -4.24 -8.61
N LEU A 114 13.99 -3.95 -8.87
CA LEU A 114 12.92 -4.18 -7.91
C LEU A 114 12.41 -5.62 -7.95
N ASP A 115 13.14 -6.52 -7.32
CA ASP A 115 12.88 -7.97 -7.39
C ASP A 115 11.69 -8.47 -6.53
N ALA A 116 11.05 -7.58 -5.76
CA ALA A 116 10.10 -7.98 -4.71
C ALA A 116 8.81 -7.15 -4.67
N ILE A 117 8.00 -7.30 -5.71
CA ILE A 117 6.66 -6.71 -5.81
C ILE A 117 5.62 -7.82 -5.70
N PRO A 118 4.53 -7.62 -4.94
CA PRO A 118 3.42 -8.57 -4.94
C PRO A 118 2.90 -8.78 -6.37
N ARG A 119 2.65 -10.04 -6.74
CA ARG A 119 1.90 -10.34 -7.96
C ARG A 119 0.43 -10.28 -7.64
N PHE A 120 -0.35 -9.64 -8.50
CA PHE A 120 -1.78 -9.50 -8.34
C PHE A 120 -2.51 -10.31 -9.39
N VAL A 121 -3.65 -10.88 -9.00
CA VAL A 121 -4.64 -11.48 -9.88
C VAL A 121 -6.00 -10.90 -9.50
N LEU A 122 -6.70 -10.32 -10.47
CA LEU A 122 -8.02 -9.75 -10.28
C LEU A 122 -9.07 -10.66 -10.92
N ARG A 123 -10.14 -10.95 -10.17
CA ARG A 123 -11.34 -11.56 -10.72
C ARG A 123 -12.51 -10.60 -10.56
N ASP A 124 -13.17 -10.29 -11.65
CA ASP A 124 -14.36 -9.44 -11.71
C ASP A 124 -15.61 -10.30 -11.98
N ASP A 125 -16.68 -10.09 -11.21
CA ASP A 125 -17.96 -10.76 -11.39
C ASP A 125 -19.01 -9.93 -12.18
N GLY A 126 -18.61 -8.74 -12.65
CA GLY A 126 -19.40 -7.84 -13.49
C GLY A 126 -20.46 -7.02 -12.76
N ARG A 127 -20.46 -7.01 -11.41
CA ARG A 127 -21.43 -6.26 -10.59
C ARG A 127 -20.76 -5.24 -9.67
N GLY A 128 -19.61 -4.72 -10.09
CA GLY A 128 -18.77 -3.86 -9.25
C GLY A 128 -18.19 -4.64 -8.05
N ARG A 129 -18.03 -5.96 -8.17
CA ARG A 129 -17.42 -6.79 -7.13
C ARG A 129 -16.22 -7.52 -7.70
N PHE A 130 -15.14 -7.42 -6.95
CA PHE A 130 -13.85 -7.94 -7.33
C PHE A 130 -13.29 -8.81 -6.21
N LEU A 131 -12.56 -9.84 -6.62
CA LEU A 131 -11.67 -10.58 -5.74
C LEU A 131 -10.25 -10.28 -6.22
N LEU A 132 -9.49 -9.55 -5.40
CA LEU A 132 -8.08 -9.29 -5.65
C LEU A 132 -7.25 -10.24 -4.80
N THR A 133 -6.43 -11.04 -5.46
CA THR A 133 -5.49 -11.97 -4.82
C THR A 133 -4.07 -11.47 -5.02
N ALA A 134 -3.27 -11.45 -3.96
CA ALA A 134 -1.86 -11.11 -3.98
C ALA A 134 -0.98 -12.27 -3.51
N THR A 135 0.03 -12.61 -4.29
CA THR A 135 1.11 -13.50 -3.87
C THR A 135 2.32 -12.66 -3.47
N TYR A 136 2.79 -12.82 -2.23
CA TYR A 136 3.94 -12.10 -1.72
C TYR A 136 4.76 -12.93 -0.72
N ALA A 137 6.05 -12.62 -0.58
CA ALA A 137 6.96 -13.36 0.30
C ALA A 137 6.64 -13.16 1.80
N ILE A 138 5.95 -12.08 2.15
CA ILE A 138 5.60 -11.74 3.53
C ILE A 138 4.10 -12.01 3.75
N PRO A 139 3.74 -12.79 4.78
CA PRO A 139 2.35 -12.94 5.21
C PRO A 139 1.72 -11.62 5.70
N GLY A 140 0.42 -11.47 5.49
CA GLY A 140 -0.39 -10.30 5.84
C GLY A 140 -0.51 -9.27 4.70
N ILE A 141 -0.19 -9.63 3.45
CA ILE A 141 -0.33 -8.72 2.32
C ILE A 141 -1.78 -8.28 2.09
N SER A 142 -2.76 -9.10 2.47
CA SER A 142 -4.18 -8.73 2.46
C SER A 142 -4.47 -7.46 3.25
N HIS A 143 -3.92 -7.33 4.45
CA HIS A 143 -4.09 -6.14 5.29
C HIS A 143 -3.41 -4.90 4.67
N ILE A 144 -2.24 -5.06 4.06
CA ILE A 144 -1.59 -3.96 3.32
C ILE A 144 -2.49 -3.53 2.15
N MET A 145 -3.03 -4.48 1.38
CA MET A 145 -3.97 -4.18 0.30
C MET A 145 -5.19 -3.43 0.81
N MET A 146 -5.79 -3.86 1.92
CA MET A 146 -6.97 -3.20 2.50
C MET A 146 -6.71 -1.72 2.79
N GLY A 147 -5.58 -1.40 3.44
CA GLY A 147 -5.20 -0.01 3.72
C GLY A 147 -4.90 0.79 2.45
N ALA A 148 -4.09 0.23 1.54
CA ALA A 148 -3.68 0.91 0.32
C ALA A 148 -4.85 1.17 -0.63
N LEU A 149 -5.73 0.18 -0.83
CA LEU A 149 -6.89 0.29 -1.70
C LEU A 149 -7.92 1.28 -1.18
N ARG A 150 -8.14 1.34 0.15
CA ARG A 150 -9.01 2.38 0.75
C ARG A 150 -8.44 3.76 0.50
N ALA A 151 -7.15 3.95 0.76
CA ALA A 151 -6.49 5.23 0.57
C ALA A 151 -6.48 5.69 -0.91
N ILE A 152 -6.22 4.77 -1.85
CA ILE A 152 -6.17 5.14 -3.28
C ILE A 152 -7.58 5.36 -3.86
N ALA A 153 -8.62 4.75 -3.29
CA ALA A 153 -10.01 4.98 -3.71
C ALA A 153 -10.43 6.44 -3.50
N ASP A 154 -10.03 7.06 -2.38
CA ASP A 154 -10.31 8.47 -2.09
C ASP A 154 -9.78 9.41 -3.18
N ASP A 155 -8.59 9.13 -3.66
CA ASP A 155 -7.98 9.91 -4.73
C ASP A 155 -8.77 9.76 -6.07
N TYR A 156 -9.58 8.69 -6.26
CA TYR A 156 -10.45 8.49 -7.44
C TYR A 156 -11.87 9.00 -7.16
N GLY A 157 -12.15 9.46 -5.93
CA GLY A 157 -13.51 9.78 -5.48
C GLY A 157 -14.43 8.57 -5.44
N ALA A 158 -13.88 7.36 -5.30
CA ALA A 158 -14.63 6.10 -5.33
C ALA A 158 -15.01 5.64 -3.91
N LEU A 159 -16.27 5.25 -3.72
CA LEU A 159 -16.72 4.62 -2.49
C LEU A 159 -16.59 3.11 -2.61
N VAL A 160 -15.70 2.52 -1.80
CA VAL A 160 -15.40 1.09 -1.83
C VAL A 160 -15.59 0.44 -0.47
N LEU A 161 -16.14 -0.75 -0.46
CA LEU A 161 -16.11 -1.66 0.70
C LEU A 161 -15.03 -2.70 0.43
N ILE A 162 -14.12 -2.90 1.40
CA ILE A 162 -13.04 -3.88 1.30
C ILE A 162 -13.07 -4.81 2.50
N GLU A 163 -13.17 -6.10 2.22
CA GLU A 163 -13.31 -7.17 3.21
C GLU A 163 -12.17 -8.18 3.06
N ALA A 164 -11.68 -8.69 4.19
CA ALA A 164 -10.74 -9.81 4.19
C ALA A 164 -11.47 -11.08 3.72
N VAL A 165 -10.76 -11.94 2.99
CA VAL A 165 -11.28 -13.24 2.53
C VAL A 165 -10.52 -14.33 3.26
N GLU A 166 -11.24 -15.26 3.87
CA GLU A 166 -10.59 -16.39 4.53
C GLU A 166 -9.92 -17.32 3.51
N PRO A 167 -8.80 -17.97 3.86
CA PRO A 167 -8.03 -18.80 2.94
C PRO A 167 -8.83 -19.94 2.25
N ALA A 168 -9.96 -20.36 2.83
CA ALA A 168 -10.81 -21.42 2.29
C ALA A 168 -11.68 -20.99 1.09
N GLU A 169 -11.92 -19.69 0.89
CA GLU A 169 -12.60 -19.13 -0.30
C GLU A 169 -11.63 -18.82 -1.45
N GLY A 170 -10.32 -18.85 -1.18
CA GLY A 170 -9.24 -18.84 -2.17
C GLY A 170 -8.75 -20.26 -2.45
N ARG A 171 -8.08 -20.49 -3.59
CA ARG A 171 -7.29 -21.72 -3.71
C ARG A 171 -6.08 -21.59 -2.77
N PRO A 172 -5.74 -22.61 -1.96
CA PRO A 172 -4.68 -22.53 -0.96
C PRO A 172 -3.30 -22.10 -1.50
N ASP A 173 -3.06 -22.29 -2.79
CA ASP A 173 -1.79 -22.00 -3.46
C ASP A 173 -1.73 -20.60 -4.13
N ASP A 174 -2.81 -19.81 -4.12
CA ASP A 174 -2.91 -18.56 -4.92
C ASP A 174 -2.46 -17.29 -4.15
N GLY A 175 -2.27 -17.34 -2.83
CA GLY A 175 -1.87 -16.20 -2.00
C GLY A 175 -3.02 -15.64 -1.13
N GLU A 176 -2.91 -14.39 -0.69
CA GLU A 176 -3.91 -13.76 0.18
C GLU A 176 -4.87 -12.88 -0.60
N SER A 177 -6.17 -12.90 -0.24
CA SER A 177 -7.20 -12.22 -1.02
C SER A 177 -8.01 -11.20 -0.22
N VAL A 178 -8.51 -10.20 -0.94
CA VAL A 178 -9.49 -9.22 -0.44
C VAL A 178 -10.65 -9.13 -1.40
N ARG A 179 -11.86 -8.98 -0.86
CA ARG A 179 -13.08 -8.72 -1.62
C ARG A 179 -13.30 -7.23 -1.67
N ILE A 180 -13.54 -6.69 -2.86
CA ILE A 180 -13.76 -5.27 -3.10
C ILE A 180 -15.16 -5.13 -3.69
N THR A 181 -15.98 -4.27 -3.10
CA THR A 181 -17.28 -3.89 -3.66
C THR A 181 -17.26 -2.40 -3.93
N LEU A 182 -17.31 -2.02 -5.21
CA LEU A 182 -17.43 -0.65 -5.67
C LEU A 182 -18.90 -0.24 -5.60
N SER A 183 -19.19 0.83 -4.84
CA SER A 183 -20.52 1.42 -4.86
C SER A 183 -20.68 2.18 -6.16
N LEU A 184 -21.48 1.62 -7.08
CA LEU A 184 -21.86 2.25 -8.36
C LEU A 184 -22.84 3.42 -8.19
N ALA A 185 -22.89 4.06 -7.00
CA ALA A 185 -23.73 5.22 -6.78
C ALA A 185 -23.22 6.36 -7.67
N ASP A 186 -24.04 6.74 -8.65
CA ASP A 186 -23.79 7.81 -9.62
C ASP A 186 -22.93 8.94 -9.03
N PHE A 187 -21.72 9.04 -9.57
CA PHE A 187 -20.71 10.08 -9.37
C PHE A 187 -21.24 11.34 -8.68
N ARG A 188 -20.96 11.50 -7.38
CA ARG A 188 -20.98 12.84 -6.78
C ARG A 188 -19.64 13.51 -7.08
N ALA A 189 -19.69 14.60 -7.83
CA ALA A 189 -18.54 15.39 -8.24
C ALA A 189 -17.53 15.56 -7.08
N GLY A 190 -16.29 15.11 -7.30
CA GLY A 190 -15.18 15.33 -6.38
C GLY A 190 -14.96 16.81 -6.09
N ARG A 191 -14.27 17.13 -4.98
CA ARG A 191 -14.04 18.51 -4.55
C ARG A 191 -13.36 19.30 -5.67
N GLY A 192 -13.95 20.43 -6.05
CA GLY A 192 -13.38 21.36 -7.02
C GLY A 192 -12.01 21.85 -6.55
N PHE A 193 -11.04 21.78 -7.45
CA PHE A 193 -9.71 22.38 -7.30
C PHE A 193 -9.66 23.65 -8.13
N ASP A 194 -9.47 24.80 -7.49
CA ASP A 194 -9.38 26.09 -8.16
C ASP A 194 -7.92 26.59 -8.12
N LEU A 195 -7.36 26.87 -9.29
CA LEU A 195 -5.95 27.26 -9.50
C LEU A 195 -5.73 28.77 -9.44
N ALA A 196 -6.77 29.57 -9.25
CA ALA A 196 -6.67 31.02 -9.17
C ALA A 196 -7.07 31.52 -7.77
N GLY A 197 -6.09 31.68 -6.89
CA GLY A 197 -6.26 32.61 -5.78
C GLY A 197 -6.60 33.98 -6.36
N SER A 198 -7.72 34.55 -5.95
CA SER A 198 -8.22 35.84 -6.40
C SER A 198 -7.20 36.94 -6.07
N GLY A 199 -6.31 37.21 -7.02
CA GLY A 199 -5.44 38.39 -6.99
C GLY A 199 -6.22 39.57 -7.53
N GLU A 200 -6.73 40.41 -6.63
CA GLU A 200 -7.26 41.73 -6.95
C GLU A 200 -6.23 42.55 -7.74
N GLY A 201 -6.44 42.67 -9.05
CA GLY A 201 -5.78 43.67 -9.89
C GLY A 201 -6.52 44.99 -9.76
N ARG A 202 -6.04 45.88 -8.89
CA ARG A 202 -6.40 47.31 -8.90
C ARG A 202 -6.06 47.93 -10.27
N GLY A 203 -7.06 48.47 -10.94
CA GLY A 203 -6.90 49.36 -12.09
C GLY A 203 -7.99 50.43 -12.07
N GLY A 204 -7.57 51.69 -11.95
CA GLY A 204 -8.44 52.89 -11.90
C GLY A 204 -7.93 53.92 -10.92
#